data_AF-A0A2Z6PW86-F1
#
_entry.id   AF-A0A2Z6PW86-F1
#
_cell.length_a   1.000
_cell.length_b   1.000
_cell.length_c   1.000
_cell.angle_alpha   90.00
_cell.angle_beta   90.00
_cell.angle_gamma   90.00
#
_symmetry.space_group_name_H-M   'P 1'
#
loop_
_entity.id
_entity.type
_entity.pdbx_description
1 polymer ?
#
loop_
_entity_poly.entity_id
_entity_poly.type
_entity_poly.pdbx_seq_one_letter_code
_entity_poly.pdbx_strand_id
1 'polypeptide(L)'
;MAACGGIFRNSRSDHLGSFAFNIGEGNAFLAELTSAMLAIEIATSKNWVHLWLEYDSRLVVLAFSKPSMVPWRIRNRLDECFAPY
;
A
#
# COMPACT_ATOMS: atom_id res chain seq x y z
N MET A 1 -18.41 0.85 -6.03
CA MET A 1 -17.49 -0.15 -5.47
C MET A 1 -16.06 0.23 -5.82
N ALA A 2 -15.11 -0.10 -4.97
CA ALA A 2 -13.69 0.19 -5.17
C ALA A 2 -12.87 -1.11 -5.07
N ALA A 3 -11.68 -1.11 -5.66
CA ALA A 3 -10.76 -2.23 -5.64
C ALA A 3 -9.33 -1.73 -5.43
N CYS A 4 -8.50 -2.56 -4.81
CA CYS A 4 -7.08 -2.31 -4.61
C CYS A 4 -6.25 -3.31 -5.43
N GLY A 5 -5.02 -2.95 -5.75
CA GLY A 5 -4.13 -3.81 -6.52
C GLY A 5 -2.71 -3.27 -6.58
N GLY A 6 -1.77 -4.13 -7.00
CA GLY A 6 -0.37 -3.76 -7.10
C GLY A 6 0.44 -4.76 -7.91
N ILE A 7 1.55 -4.29 -8.45
CA ILE A 7 2.51 -5.08 -9.24
C ILE A 7 3.87 -4.96 -8.56
N PHE A 8 4.52 -6.10 -8.35
CA PHE A 8 5.88 -6.16 -7.83
C PHE A 8 6.86 -6.36 -8.97
N ARG A 9 7.90 -5.53 -8.99
CA ARG A 9 9.01 -5.61 -9.96
C ARG A 9 10.34 -5.56 -9.21
N ASN A 10 11.36 -6.25 -9.72
CA ASN A 10 12.73 -6.06 -9.24
C ASN A 10 13.41 -4.88 -9.96
N SER A 11 14.66 -4.58 -9.59
CA SER A 11 15.46 -3.50 -10.20
C SER A 11 15.77 -3.69 -11.69
N ARG A 12 15.59 -4.91 -12.23
CA ARG A 12 15.71 -5.20 -13.66
C ARG A 12 14.37 -5.10 -14.39
N SER A 13 13.33 -4.61 -13.71
CA SER A 13 11.96 -4.56 -14.20
C SER A 13 11.30 -5.93 -14.44
N ASP A 14 11.89 -7.02 -13.92
CA ASP A 14 11.27 -8.35 -13.99
C ASP A 14 9.99 -8.36 -13.12
N HIS A 15 8.90 -8.91 -13.65
CA HIS A 15 7.67 -9.10 -12.90
C HIS A 15 7.84 -10.19 -11.83
N LEU A 16 7.67 -9.83 -10.56
CA LEU A 16 7.77 -10.76 -9.42
C LEU A 16 6.41 -11.27 -8.94
N GLY A 17 5.33 -10.61 -9.35
CA GLY A 17 3.96 -10.96 -8.98
C GLY A 17 3.03 -9.76 -8.96
N SER A 18 1.75 -10.01 -8.73
CA SER A 18 0.70 -9.00 -8.61
C SER A 18 -0.40 -9.46 -7.69
N PHE A 19 -1.15 -8.50 -7.16
CA PHE A 19 -2.38 -8.76 -6.41
C PHE A 19 -3.50 -7.84 -6.88
N ALA A 20 -4.73 -8.30 -6.67
CA ALA A 20 -5.94 -7.51 -6.82
C ALA A 20 -6.96 -7.98 -5.78
N PHE A 21 -7.66 -7.04 -5.14
CA PHE A 21 -8.65 -7.34 -4.12
C PHE A 21 -9.79 -6.34 -4.15
N ASN A 22 -11.02 -6.83 -4.00
CA ASN A 22 -12.22 -5.99 -3.99
C ASN A 22 -12.43 -5.44 -2.57
N ILE A 23 -12.41 -4.11 -2.40
CA ILE A 23 -12.59 -3.48 -1.09
C ILE A 23 -14.06 -3.16 -0.78
N GLY A 24 -14.99 -3.48 -1.68
CA GLY A 24 -16.41 -3.23 -1.55
C GLY A 24 -16.75 -1.75 -1.71
N GLU A 25 -17.41 -1.16 -0.72
CA GLU A 25 -17.69 0.27 -0.70
C GLU A 25 -16.49 1.09 -0.23
N GLY A 26 -16.11 2.09 -1.02
CA GLY A 26 -14.96 2.94 -0.77
C GLY A 26 -14.78 3.97 -1.87
N ASN A 27 -13.89 4.94 -1.62
CA ASN A 27 -13.46 5.91 -2.62
C ASN A 27 -12.06 5.55 -3.16
N ALA A 28 -11.61 6.30 -4.18
CA ALA A 28 -10.31 6.09 -4.81
C ALA A 28 -9.16 6.17 -3.79
N PHE A 29 -9.17 7.17 -2.91
CA PHE A 29 -8.13 7.34 -1.88
C PHE A 29 -8.03 6.11 -0.95
N LEU A 30 -9.16 5.56 -0.51
CA LEU A 30 -9.19 4.35 0.32
C LEU A 30 -8.63 3.15 -0.43
N ALA A 31 -8.99 2.97 -1.71
CA ALA A 31 -8.46 1.91 -2.56
C ALA A 31 -6.94 2.00 -2.74
N GLU A 32 -6.42 3.18 -3.05
CA GLU A 32 -5.00 3.40 -3.28
C GLU A 32 -4.19 3.25 -1.99
N LEU A 33 -4.65 3.82 -0.88
CA LEU A 33 -3.96 3.69 0.40
C LEU A 33 -3.96 2.24 0.89
N THR A 34 -5.08 1.52 0.72
CA THR A 34 -5.15 0.08 1.02
C THR A 34 -4.21 -0.73 0.12
N SER A 35 -4.09 -0.36 -1.16
CA SER A 35 -3.14 -1.01 -2.08
C SER A 35 -1.70 -0.83 -1.60
N ALA A 36 -1.32 0.38 -1.20
CA ALA A 36 0.03 0.68 -0.72
C ALA A 36 0.36 -0.09 0.57
N MET A 37 -0.57 -0.13 1.53
CA MET A 37 -0.39 -0.89 2.78
C MET A 37 -0.26 -2.39 2.51
N LEU A 38 -1.14 -2.95 1.67
CA LEU A 38 -1.07 -4.38 1.31
C LEU A 38 0.22 -4.72 0.55
N ALA A 39 0.72 -3.80 -0.28
CA ALA A 39 2.00 -3.99 -0.96
C ALA A 39 3.17 -4.08 0.04
N ILE A 40 3.17 -3.26 1.09
CA ILE A 40 4.17 -3.34 2.18
C ILE A 40 4.02 -4.67 2.94
N GLU A 41 2.81 -5.03 3.37
CA GLU A 41 2.54 -6.27 4.11
C GLU A 41 3.05 -7.50 3.32
N ILE A 42 2.75 -7.58 2.01
CA ILE A 42 3.22 -8.66 1.13
C ILE A 42 4.74 -8.64 0.99
N ALA A 43 5.35 -7.47 0.78
CA ALA A 43 6.79 -7.35 0.65
C ALA A 43 7.53 -7.79 1.92
N THR A 44 7.04 -7.39 3.10
CA THR A 44 7.57 -7.83 4.40
C THR A 44 7.46 -9.34 4.54
N SER A 45 6.31 -9.95 4.20
CA SER A 45 6.14 -11.41 4.23
C SER A 45 7.11 -12.17 3.30
N LYS A 46 7.64 -11.50 2.28
CA LYS A 46 8.63 -12.03 1.33
C LYS A 46 10.07 -11.66 1.67
N ASN A 47 10.31 -11.00 2.81
CA ASN A 47 11.62 -10.47 3.22
C ASN A 47 12.24 -9.52 2.17
N TRP A 48 11.40 -8.74 1.47
CA TRP A 48 11.87 -7.70 0.56
C TRP A 48 12.17 -6.42 1.32
N VAL A 49 13.43 -6.24 1.71
CA VAL A 49 13.87 -5.14 2.60
C VAL A 49 14.15 -3.81 1.91
N HIS A 50 14.22 -3.80 0.57
CA HIS A 50 14.45 -2.58 -0.22
C HIS A 50 13.26 -2.32 -1.13
N LEU A 51 12.33 -1.49 -0.65
CA LEU A 51 11.08 -1.20 -1.34
C LEU A 51 11.07 0.22 -1.90
N TRP A 52 10.67 0.32 -3.16
CA TRP A 52 10.24 1.56 -3.79
C TRP A 52 8.74 1.43 -4.07
N LEU A 53 7.93 2.25 -3.41
CA LEU A 53 6.49 2.34 -3.69
C LEU A 53 6.24 3.41 -4.74
N GLU A 54 5.68 2.99 -5.88
CA GLU A 54 5.28 3.86 -6.98
C GLU A 54 3.75 3.99 -6.97
N TYR A 55 3.25 5.23 -6.93
CA TYR A 55 1.82 5.56 -6.98
C TYR A 55 1.64 6.87 -7.74
N ASP A 56 0.50 7.04 -8.39
CA ASP A 56 0.08 8.26 -9.10
C ASP A 56 -0.66 9.26 -8.18
N SER A 57 -1.00 8.83 -6.97
CA SER A 57 -1.80 9.60 -6.02
C SER A 57 -0.97 10.39 -5.01
N ARG A 58 -1.01 11.72 -5.12
CA ARG A 58 -0.41 12.62 -4.12
C ARG A 58 -1.00 12.43 -2.71
N LEU A 59 -2.25 12.00 -2.61
CA LEU A 59 -2.91 11.77 -1.32
C LEU A 59 -2.29 10.60 -0.57
N VAL A 60 -1.85 9.56 -1.28
CA VAL A 60 -1.12 8.44 -0.68
C VAL A 60 0.23 8.93 -0.12
N VAL A 61 1.01 9.73 -0.86
CA VAL A 61 2.25 10.37 -0.33
C VAL A 61 1.97 11.05 1.01
N LEU A 62 0.91 11.87 1.02
CA LEU A 62 0.56 12.70 2.15
C LEU A 62 0.09 11.85 3.33
N ALA A 63 -0.63 10.76 3.08
CA ALA A 63 -1.05 9.81 4.10
C ALA A 63 0.14 9.16 4.81
N PHE A 64 1.16 8.73 4.07
CA PHE A 64 2.39 8.19 4.66
C PHE A 64 3.23 9.25 5.37
N SER A 65 3.26 10.50 4.87
CA SER A 65 4.04 11.59 5.46
C SER A 65 3.36 12.23 6.67
N LYS A 66 2.02 12.22 6.69
CA LYS A 66 1.18 12.80 7.73
C LYS A 66 0.09 11.80 8.09
N PRO A 67 0.42 10.80 8.93
CA PRO A 67 -0.53 9.78 9.32
C PRO A 67 -1.85 10.41 9.75
N SER A 68 -1.84 11.52 10.53
CA SER A 68 -3.02 12.21 11.07
C SER A 68 -4.19 12.44 10.09
N MET A 69 -3.93 12.53 8.78
CA MET A 69 -4.96 12.69 7.73
C MET A 69 -5.74 11.40 7.42
N VAL A 70 -5.25 10.24 7.84
CA VAL A 70 -5.80 8.93 7.51
C VAL A 70 -6.97 8.59 8.45
N PRO A 71 -8.13 8.13 7.94
CA PRO A 71 -9.25 7.75 8.79
C PRO A 71 -8.85 6.75 9.88
N TRP A 72 -9.33 6.95 11.11
CA TRP A 72 -8.98 6.13 12.28
C TRP A 72 -9.18 4.62 12.04
N ARG A 73 -10.20 4.25 11.26
CA ARG A 73 -10.56 2.86 10.93
C ARG A 73 -9.44 2.07 10.26
N ILE A 74 -8.55 2.73 9.51
CA ILE A 74 -7.42 2.09 8.82
C ILE A 74 -6.07 2.54 9.39
N ARG A 75 -6.07 3.40 10.41
CA ARG A 75 -4.85 3.98 10.98
C ARG A 75 -3.94 2.91 11.60
N ASN A 76 -4.51 2.03 12.41
CA ASN A 76 -3.72 1.01 13.09
C ASN A 76 -2.94 0.14 12.10
N ARG A 77 -3.59 -0.28 11.00
CA ARG A 77 -2.92 -1.05 9.94
C ARG A 77 -1.79 -0.25 9.27
N LEU A 78 -1.96 1.06 9.10
CA LEU A 78 -0.91 1.91 8.53
C LEU A 78 0.27 2.01 9.48
N ASP A 79 0.00 2.13 10.78
CA ASP A 79 1.05 2.19 11.81
C ASP A 79 1.85 0.87 11.86
N GLU A 80 1.21 -0.29 11.69
CA GLU A 80 1.90 -1.59 11.55
C GLU A 80 2.85 -1.63 10.33
N CYS A 81 2.50 -0.96 9.23
CA CYS A 81 3.40 -0.86 8.07
C CYS A 81 4.69 -0.07 8.37
N PHE A 82 4.68 0.77 9.41
CA PHE A 82 5.84 1.53 9.87
C PHE A 82 6.59 0.85 11.03
N ALA A 83 6.07 -0.26 11.56
CA ALA A 83 6.72 -0.96 12.64
C ALA A 83 8.08 -1.52 12.18
N PRO A 84 9.16 -1.38 12.98
CA PRO A 84 10.42 -2.02 12.67
C PRO A 84 10.26 -3.55 12.81
N TYR A 85 10.48 -4.28 11.72
CA TYR A 85 10.55 -5.75 11.68
C TYR A 85 12.01 -6.23 11.72
#